data_AF-A0A973YPA1-F1
#
_entry.id   AF-A0A973YPA1-F1
#
_cell.length_a   1.000
_cell.length_b   1.000
_cell.length_c   1.000
_cell.angle_alpha   90.00
_cell.angle_beta   90.00
_cell.angle_gamma   90.00
#
_symmetry.space_group_name_H-M   'P 1'
#
loop_
_entity.id
_entity.type
_entity.pdbx_description
1 polymer ?
#
loop_
_entity_poly.entity_id
_entity_poly.type
_entity_poly.pdbx_seq_one_letter_code
_entity_poly.pdbx_strand_id
1 'polypeptide(L)'
;MIETLQWTTLAVCGVIAAARIPSALRGENRSLFGIFALMTLAILLSIQEPYLIIDQALGGINVANLLLRFVIFGAIFFMGVRVSKGFGADAAYRLITGRTGMVALLAVSVVLVAVFLAMDSAGSSAGLAAIAGKDTRNYVLVEYYGAAGRAYPAFVALALLPAMVRAVQDRLPILVRVAAGLLALGSVAVALTLLFPVIPPALGAIEFVINYTAVLCFVVGLALIWAARVQNRRVGAARKTSTE
;
A
#
# COMPACT_ATOMS: atom_id res chain seq x y z
N MET A 1 2.66 -21.53 -4.53
CA MET A 1 2.85 -20.78 -3.27
C MET A 1 2.70 -19.27 -3.46
N ILE A 2 3.50 -18.63 -4.32
CA ILE A 2 3.40 -17.18 -4.57
C ILE A 2 2.01 -16.81 -5.12
N GLU A 3 1.55 -17.50 -6.17
CA GLU A 3 0.24 -17.29 -6.77
C GLU A 3 -0.92 -17.37 -5.74
N THR A 4 -0.94 -18.43 -4.92
CA THR A 4 -1.91 -18.59 -3.83
C THR A 4 -1.91 -17.38 -2.88
N LEU A 5 -0.73 -16.85 -2.54
CA LEU A 5 -0.61 -15.66 -1.68
C LEU A 5 -1.16 -14.39 -2.35
N GLN A 6 -0.98 -14.22 -3.66
CA GLN A 6 -1.51 -13.06 -4.38
C GLN A 6 -3.04 -13.09 -4.43
N TRP A 7 -3.64 -14.23 -4.81
CA TRP A 7 -5.09 -14.43 -4.86
C TRP A 7 -5.73 -14.39 -3.46
N THR A 8 -5.13 -15.12 -2.51
CA THR A 8 -4.97 -14.76 -1.10
C THR A 8 -5.37 -13.33 -0.70
N THR A 9 -4.38 -12.48 -0.92
CA THR A 9 -4.38 -11.07 -0.55
C THR A 9 -5.44 -10.29 -1.33
N LEU A 10 -5.65 -10.60 -2.60
CA LEU A 10 -6.67 -9.97 -3.44
C LEU A 10 -8.07 -10.23 -2.88
N ALA A 11 -8.39 -11.49 -2.55
CA ALA A 11 -9.68 -11.88 -2.00
C ALA A 11 -9.94 -11.16 -0.66
N VAL A 12 -8.95 -11.17 0.25
CA VAL A 12 -9.06 -10.47 1.54
C VAL A 12 -9.29 -8.97 1.34
N CYS A 13 -8.51 -8.31 0.48
CA CYS A 13 -8.67 -6.88 0.20
C CYS A 13 -10.01 -6.57 -0.46
N GLY A 14 -10.41 -7.39 -1.43
CA GLY A 14 -11.67 -7.27 -2.17
C GLY A 14 -12.88 -7.41 -1.26
N VAL A 15 -12.91 -8.42 -0.39
CA VAL A 15 -13.98 -8.62 0.59
C VAL A 15 -14.05 -7.44 1.57
N ILE A 16 -12.92 -6.97 2.08
CA ILE A 16 -12.90 -5.81 2.99
C ILE A 16 -13.39 -4.56 2.27
N ALA A 17 -12.99 -4.32 1.01
CA ALA A 17 -13.46 -3.21 0.21
C ALA A 17 -14.98 -3.29 -0.03
N ALA A 18 -15.48 -4.47 -0.43
CA ALA A 18 -16.90 -4.72 -0.70
C ALA A 18 -17.76 -4.48 0.56
N ALA A 19 -17.30 -4.94 1.72
CA ALA A 19 -17.96 -4.71 3.00
C ALA A 19 -18.12 -3.20 3.35
N ARG A 20 -17.37 -2.31 2.69
CA ARG A 20 -17.48 -0.84 2.88
C ARG A 20 -18.39 -0.14 1.90
N ILE A 21 -18.86 -0.80 0.84
CA ILE A 21 -19.75 -0.19 -0.16
C ILE A 21 -20.97 0.48 0.50
N PRO A 22 -21.69 -0.15 1.46
CA PRO A 22 -22.85 0.48 2.09
C PRO A 22 -22.49 1.77 2.84
N SER A 23 -21.38 1.79 3.58
CA SER A 23 -20.92 3.00 4.28
C SER A 23 -20.50 4.10 3.32
N ALA A 24 -19.80 3.74 2.22
CA ALA A 24 -19.34 4.69 1.22
C ALA A 24 -20.50 5.37 0.49
N LEU A 25 -21.54 4.59 0.13
CA LEU A 25 -22.77 5.10 -0.47
C LEU A 25 -23.52 6.06 0.47
N ARG A 26 -23.49 5.80 1.78
CA ARG A 26 -24.04 6.69 2.82
C ARG A 26 -23.17 7.93 3.12
N GLY A 27 -22.04 8.10 2.42
CA GLY A 27 -21.12 9.23 2.64
C GLY A 27 -20.16 9.03 3.82
N GLU A 28 -20.29 7.96 4.58
CA GLU A 28 -19.46 7.70 5.74
C GLU A 28 -18.17 6.96 5.38
N ASN A 29 -17.04 7.43 5.89
CA ASN A 29 -15.74 6.76 5.75
C ASN A 29 -15.31 6.48 4.28
N ARG A 30 -15.72 7.35 3.33
CA ARG A 30 -15.33 7.26 1.91
C ARG A 30 -13.82 7.10 1.70
N SER A 31 -13.01 7.73 2.54
CA SER A 31 -11.55 7.61 2.48
C SER A 31 -11.05 6.19 2.77
N LEU A 32 -11.66 5.45 3.71
CA LEU A 32 -11.28 4.06 3.98
C LEU A 32 -11.66 3.14 2.83
N PHE A 33 -12.85 3.33 2.24
CA PHE A 33 -13.24 2.61 1.03
C PHE A 33 -12.25 2.88 -0.11
N GLY A 34 -11.90 4.16 -0.34
CA GLY A 34 -10.90 4.54 -1.35
C GLY A 34 -9.54 3.86 -1.13
N ILE A 35 -9.03 3.81 0.10
CA ILE A 35 -7.78 3.11 0.42
C ILE A 35 -7.89 1.62 0.04
N PHE A 36 -8.93 0.92 0.52
CA PHE A 36 -9.07 -0.51 0.21
C PHE A 36 -9.31 -0.77 -1.29
N ALA A 37 -10.07 0.09 -1.97
CA ALA A 37 -10.29 -0.02 -3.41
C ALA A 37 -8.98 0.16 -4.20
N LEU A 38 -8.17 1.18 -3.85
CA LEU A 38 -6.86 1.39 -4.47
C LEU A 38 -5.90 0.23 -4.18
N MET A 39 -5.89 -0.31 -2.95
CA MET A 39 -5.08 -1.48 -2.60
C MET A 39 -5.52 -2.73 -3.38
N THR A 40 -6.82 -2.97 -3.51
CA THR A 40 -7.37 -4.07 -4.32
C THR A 40 -6.98 -3.91 -5.78
N LEU A 41 -7.09 -2.71 -6.34
CA LEU A 41 -6.66 -2.41 -7.71
C LEU A 41 -5.15 -2.63 -7.88
N ALA A 42 -4.34 -2.21 -6.91
CA ALA A 42 -2.90 -2.44 -6.94
C ALA A 42 -2.54 -3.93 -6.93
N ILE A 43 -3.21 -4.73 -6.10
CA ILE A 43 -2.99 -6.19 -6.07
C ILE A 43 -3.44 -6.81 -7.38
N LEU A 44 -4.60 -6.42 -7.92
CA LEU A 44 -5.11 -6.91 -9.20
C LEU A 44 -4.10 -6.65 -10.32
N LEU A 45 -3.58 -5.42 -10.41
CA LEU A 45 -2.54 -5.05 -11.40
C LEU A 45 -1.16 -5.67 -11.09
N SER A 46 -1.00 -6.36 -9.96
CA SER A 46 0.24 -7.07 -9.61
C SER A 46 0.19 -8.57 -9.93
N ILE A 47 -0.97 -9.10 -10.32
CA ILE A 47 -1.13 -10.51 -10.73
C ILE A 47 -1.00 -10.59 -12.24
N GLN A 48 -0.24 -11.57 -12.74
CA GLN A 48 0.15 -11.64 -14.15
C GLN A 48 -1.05 -11.68 -15.11
N GLU A 49 -2.02 -12.56 -14.88
CA GLU A 49 -3.17 -12.74 -15.78
C GLU A 49 -4.02 -11.47 -15.97
N PRO A 50 -4.58 -10.85 -14.90
CA PRO A 50 -5.34 -9.61 -15.05
C PRO A 50 -4.47 -8.46 -15.54
N TYR A 51 -3.18 -8.41 -15.15
CA TYR A 51 -2.25 -7.42 -15.64
C TYR A 51 -2.12 -7.46 -17.17
N LEU A 52 -1.89 -8.65 -17.74
CA LEU A 52 -1.69 -8.79 -19.19
C LEU A 52 -2.92 -8.34 -19.97
N ILE A 53 -4.11 -8.70 -19.52
CA ILE A 53 -5.38 -8.30 -20.15
C ILE A 53 -5.52 -6.77 -20.15
N ILE A 54 -5.30 -6.16 -18.99
CA ILE A 54 -5.44 -4.70 -18.82
C ILE A 54 -4.37 -3.96 -19.61
N ASP A 55 -3.12 -4.42 -19.55
CA ASP A 55 -2.01 -3.75 -20.24
C ASP A 55 -2.13 -3.84 -21.76
N GLN A 56 -2.56 -4.99 -22.29
CA GLN A 56 -2.84 -5.16 -23.71
C GLN A 56 -3.94 -4.20 -24.18
N ALA A 57 -5.01 -4.03 -23.39
CA ALA A 57 -6.06 -3.05 -23.67
C ALA A 57 -5.55 -1.59 -23.64
N LEU A 58 -4.48 -1.32 -22.88
CA LEU A 58 -3.81 -0.02 -22.81
C LEU A 58 -2.68 0.17 -23.85
N GLY A 59 -2.54 -0.76 -24.80
CA GLY A 59 -1.57 -0.68 -25.90
C GLY A 59 -0.37 -1.61 -25.77
N GLY A 60 -0.28 -2.43 -24.71
CA GLY A 60 0.73 -3.49 -24.59
C GLY A 60 2.16 -3.01 -24.38
N ILE A 61 2.32 -1.86 -23.74
CA ILE A 61 3.61 -1.18 -23.52
C ILE A 61 3.91 -0.94 -22.03
N ASN A 62 3.34 -1.75 -21.14
CA ASN A 62 3.48 -1.66 -19.68
C ASN A 62 2.95 -0.38 -19.03
N VAL A 63 2.02 0.32 -19.66
CA VAL A 63 1.34 1.48 -19.04
C VAL A 63 0.58 1.06 -17.79
N ALA A 64 0.06 -0.17 -17.73
CA ALA A 64 -0.55 -0.72 -16.51
C ALA A 64 0.43 -0.74 -15.32
N ASN A 65 1.72 -0.98 -15.58
CA ASN A 65 2.76 -0.96 -14.54
C ASN A 65 3.01 0.46 -14.02
N LEU A 66 2.98 1.46 -14.90
CA LEU A 66 3.10 2.87 -14.50
C LEU A 66 1.87 3.31 -13.68
N LEU A 67 0.68 2.95 -14.14
CA LEU A 67 -0.56 3.21 -13.42
C LEU A 67 -0.56 2.56 -12.03
N LEU A 68 -0.13 1.29 -11.94
CA LEU A 68 0.00 0.57 -10.68
C LEU A 68 0.84 1.35 -9.65
N ARG A 69 1.98 1.93 -10.06
CA ARG A 69 2.83 2.72 -9.14
C ARG A 69 2.10 3.94 -8.60
N PHE A 70 1.38 4.67 -9.44
CA PHE A 70 0.58 5.81 -9.00
C PHE A 70 -0.60 5.42 -8.11
N VAL A 71 -1.24 4.27 -8.39
CA VAL A 71 -2.27 3.69 -7.52
C VAL A 71 -1.69 3.39 -6.13
N ILE A 72 -0.49 2.79 -6.07
CA ILE A 72 0.21 2.54 -4.80
C ILE A 72 0.55 3.85 -4.08
N PHE A 73 1.07 4.85 -4.78
CA PHE A 73 1.37 6.16 -4.18
C PHE A 73 0.11 6.82 -3.59
N GLY A 74 -1.00 6.77 -4.32
CA GLY A 74 -2.29 7.25 -3.84
C GLY A 74 -2.78 6.48 -2.61
N ALA A 75 -2.76 5.15 -2.67
CA ALA A 75 -3.20 4.28 -1.57
C ALA A 75 -2.41 4.57 -0.29
N ILE A 76 -1.08 4.61 -0.38
CA ILE A 76 -0.20 4.86 0.75
C ILE A 76 -0.34 6.30 1.26
N PHE A 77 -0.50 7.29 0.38
CA PHE A 77 -0.75 8.68 0.79
C PHE A 77 -2.05 8.81 1.61
N PHE A 78 -3.17 8.31 1.09
CA PHE A 78 -4.45 8.38 1.80
C PHE A 78 -4.41 7.57 3.10
N MET A 79 -3.75 6.42 3.09
CA MET A 79 -3.49 5.64 4.29
C MET A 79 -2.71 6.45 5.31
N GLY A 80 -1.60 7.09 4.92
CA GLY A 80 -0.79 7.90 5.81
C GLY A 80 -1.55 9.08 6.40
N VAL A 81 -2.38 9.76 5.61
CA VAL A 81 -3.30 10.79 6.10
C VAL A 81 -4.27 10.23 7.14
N ARG A 82 -4.87 9.07 6.88
CA ARG A 82 -5.86 8.46 7.78
C ARG A 82 -5.25 7.97 9.08
N VAL A 83 -4.09 7.32 9.00
CA VAL A 83 -3.34 6.78 10.13
C VAL A 83 -2.81 7.91 11.00
N SER A 84 -2.17 8.93 10.41
CA SER A 84 -1.65 10.07 11.16
C SER A 84 -2.76 10.80 11.93
N LYS A 85 -3.90 11.06 11.30
CA LYS A 85 -5.09 11.60 12.00
C LYS A 85 -5.64 10.64 13.06
N GLY A 86 -5.64 9.34 12.78
CA GLY A 86 -6.15 8.31 13.69
C GLY A 86 -5.35 8.19 14.99
N PHE A 87 -4.03 8.41 14.93
CA PHE A 87 -3.12 8.35 16.08
C PHE A 87 -2.69 9.73 16.61
N GLY A 88 -3.28 10.83 16.12
CA GLY A 88 -2.91 12.20 16.56
C GLY A 88 -1.46 12.59 16.22
N ALA A 89 -0.92 12.05 15.13
CA ALA A 89 0.47 12.27 14.73
C ALA A 89 0.61 13.49 13.81
N ASP A 90 0.43 14.70 14.36
CA ASP A 90 0.44 15.95 13.57
C ASP A 90 1.75 16.20 12.83
N ALA A 91 2.89 15.80 13.40
CA ALA A 91 4.18 15.88 12.73
C ALA A 91 4.22 15.02 11.45
N ALA A 92 3.77 13.75 11.54
CA ALA A 92 3.70 12.85 10.39
C ALA A 92 2.68 13.34 9.36
N TYR A 93 1.51 13.82 9.82
CA TYR A 93 0.50 14.41 8.94
C TYR A 93 1.09 15.57 8.13
N ARG A 94 1.72 16.55 8.80
CA ARG A 94 2.37 17.70 8.15
C ARG A 94 3.52 17.28 7.24
N LEU A 95 4.29 16.27 7.61
CA LEU A 95 5.38 15.76 6.78
C LEU A 95 4.86 15.16 5.47
N ILE A 96 3.74 14.42 5.52
CA ILE A 96 3.13 13.73 4.38
C ILE A 96 2.34 14.71 3.49
N THR A 97 1.49 15.57 4.07
CA THR A 97 0.60 16.46 3.29
C THR A 97 1.20 17.85 3.03
N GLY A 98 2.24 18.22 3.76
CA GLY A 98 2.92 19.49 3.60
C GLY A 98 3.87 19.51 2.40
N ARG A 99 4.62 20.61 2.27
CA ARG A 99 5.53 20.83 1.16
C ARG A 99 6.54 19.70 0.98
N THR A 100 7.11 19.17 2.08
CA THR A 100 8.11 18.10 2.02
C THR A 100 7.55 16.84 1.37
N GLY A 101 6.39 16.35 1.83
CA GLY A 101 5.76 15.16 1.27
C GLY A 101 5.30 15.35 -0.17
N MET A 102 4.78 16.52 -0.53
CA MET A 102 4.39 16.83 -1.91
C MET A 102 5.58 16.93 -2.85
N VAL A 103 6.69 17.54 -2.41
CA VAL A 103 7.95 17.58 -3.17
C VAL A 103 8.53 16.18 -3.32
N ALA A 104 8.52 15.36 -2.26
CA ALA A 104 8.97 13.97 -2.33
C ALA A 104 8.13 13.14 -3.31
N LEU A 105 6.80 13.25 -3.24
CA LEU A 105 5.88 12.60 -4.17
C LEU A 105 6.14 13.04 -5.61
N LEU A 106 6.25 14.35 -5.85
CA LEU A 106 6.50 14.89 -7.18
C LEU A 106 7.86 14.44 -7.73
N ALA A 107 8.92 14.57 -6.95
CA ALA A 107 10.27 14.18 -7.36
C ALA A 107 10.33 12.69 -7.72
N VAL A 108 9.81 11.82 -6.86
CA VAL A 108 9.76 10.37 -7.11
C VAL A 108 8.90 10.04 -8.33
N SER A 109 7.76 10.73 -8.51
CA SER A 109 6.88 10.55 -9.67
C SER A 109 7.57 10.95 -10.99
N VAL A 110 8.29 12.07 -10.99
CA VAL A 110 9.05 12.54 -12.16
C VAL A 110 10.16 11.55 -12.51
N VAL A 111 10.92 11.08 -11.52
CA VAL A 111 11.95 10.05 -11.73
C VAL A 111 11.33 8.78 -12.28
N LEU A 112 10.22 8.32 -11.70
CA LEU A 112 9.53 7.12 -12.13
C LEU A 112 9.09 7.20 -13.61
N VAL A 113 8.48 8.31 -14.01
CA VAL A 113 8.04 8.56 -15.39
C VAL A 113 9.25 8.67 -16.32
N ALA A 114 10.29 9.41 -15.94
CA ALA A 114 11.49 9.56 -16.76
C ALA A 114 12.18 8.21 -17.01
N VAL A 115 12.32 7.37 -15.98
CA VAL A 115 12.91 6.04 -16.12
C VAL A 115 12.03 5.13 -16.98
N PHE A 116 10.71 5.20 -16.82
CA PHE A 116 9.76 4.45 -17.67
C PHE A 116 9.90 4.85 -19.15
N LEU A 117 9.94 6.14 -19.45
CA LEU A 117 10.11 6.64 -20.83
C LEU A 117 11.49 6.32 -21.43
N ALA A 118 12.51 6.14 -20.59
CA ALA A 118 13.86 5.78 -21.03
C ALA A 118 14.04 4.28 -21.33
N MET A 119 13.08 3.45 -20.92
CA MET A 119 13.06 1.99 -21.06
C MET A 119 12.40 1.58 -22.38
N ASP A 120 12.85 0.50 -23.00
CA ASP A 120 12.07 -0.15 -24.06
C ASP A 120 10.96 -0.98 -23.42
N SER A 121 9.83 -0.33 -23.16
CA SER A 121 8.67 -0.93 -22.49
C SER A 121 7.78 -1.76 -23.42
N ALA A 122 8.18 -2.04 -24.67
CA ALA A 122 7.37 -2.81 -25.61
C ALA A 122 7.12 -4.26 -25.12
N GLY A 123 5.87 -4.71 -25.25
CA GLY A 123 5.39 -6.00 -24.73
C GLY A 123 4.77 -5.86 -23.33
N SER A 124 4.00 -6.85 -22.88
CA SER A 124 3.35 -6.80 -21.56
C SER A 124 4.01 -7.77 -20.58
N SER A 125 4.48 -7.26 -19.44
CA SER A 125 5.09 -8.07 -18.38
C SER A 125 4.78 -7.52 -16.99
N ALA A 126 4.02 -8.29 -16.20
CA ALA A 126 3.77 -7.95 -14.79
C ALA A 126 5.11 -7.88 -14.04
N GLY A 127 5.34 -6.79 -13.31
CA GLY A 127 6.61 -6.55 -12.63
C GLY A 127 7.82 -6.30 -13.56
N LEU A 128 7.62 -6.16 -14.88
CA LEU A 128 8.65 -5.85 -15.87
C LEU A 128 9.77 -6.90 -16.01
N ALA A 129 9.56 -8.13 -15.56
CA ALA A 129 10.58 -9.18 -15.60
C ALA A 129 11.06 -9.48 -17.03
N ALA A 130 10.15 -9.52 -18.01
CA ALA A 130 10.52 -9.73 -19.41
C ALA A 130 11.25 -8.52 -20.01
N ILE A 131 10.97 -7.31 -19.51
CA ILE A 131 11.65 -6.09 -19.96
C ILE A 131 13.08 -6.04 -19.42
N ALA A 132 13.28 -6.41 -18.16
CA ALA A 132 14.60 -6.54 -17.55
C ALA A 132 15.49 -7.55 -18.29
N GLY A 133 14.88 -8.59 -18.89
CA GLY A 133 15.59 -9.62 -19.65
C GLY A 133 15.99 -9.24 -21.08
N LYS A 134 15.58 -8.07 -21.60
CA LYS A 134 15.88 -7.66 -22.99
C LYS A 134 17.36 -7.38 -23.21
N ASP A 135 17.95 -6.57 -22.34
CA ASP A 135 19.35 -6.17 -22.40
C ASP A 135 19.81 -5.58 -21.06
N THR A 136 21.12 -5.35 -20.92
CA THR A 136 21.74 -4.81 -19.70
C THR A 136 21.24 -3.40 -19.35
N ARG A 137 20.90 -2.56 -20.34
CA ARG A 137 20.39 -1.20 -20.08
C ARG A 137 18.99 -1.28 -19.48
N ASN A 138 18.09 -2.08 -20.06
CA ASN A 138 16.75 -2.28 -19.57
C ASN A 138 16.74 -2.95 -18.20
N TYR A 139 17.65 -3.90 -17.93
CA TYR A 139 17.85 -4.46 -16.60
C TYR A 139 18.06 -3.37 -15.54
N VAL A 140 19.05 -2.49 -15.77
CA VAL A 140 19.38 -1.40 -14.84
C VAL A 140 18.22 -0.39 -14.71
N LEU A 141 17.55 -0.05 -15.82
CA LEU A 141 16.40 0.84 -15.79
C LEU A 141 15.21 0.25 -15.00
N VAL A 142 14.96 -1.05 -15.11
CA VAL A 142 13.91 -1.73 -14.34
C VAL A 142 14.24 -1.71 -12.84
N GLU A 143 15.51 -1.87 -12.46
CA GLU A 143 15.94 -1.73 -11.06
C GLU A 143 15.70 -0.31 -10.53
N TYR A 144 16.11 0.73 -11.27
CA TYR A 144 15.86 2.13 -10.90
C TYR A 144 14.36 2.44 -10.83
N TYR A 145 13.58 1.94 -11.79
CA TYR A 145 12.12 2.07 -11.78
C TYR A 145 11.50 1.43 -10.54
N GLY A 146 11.96 0.23 -10.20
CA GLY A 146 11.56 -0.47 -8.99
C GLY A 146 11.90 0.30 -7.73
N ALA A 147 13.12 0.85 -7.64
CA ALA A 147 13.58 1.64 -6.49
C ALA A 147 12.76 2.93 -6.32
N ALA A 148 12.55 3.69 -7.42
CA ALA A 148 11.68 4.87 -7.42
C ALA A 148 10.25 4.51 -6.97
N GLY A 149 9.71 3.40 -7.47
CA GLY A 149 8.40 2.89 -7.07
C GLY A 149 8.25 2.50 -5.59
N ARG A 150 9.35 2.31 -4.86
CA ARG A 150 9.38 1.97 -3.42
C ARG A 150 9.70 3.17 -2.52
N ALA A 151 10.36 4.20 -3.07
CA ALA A 151 10.86 5.35 -2.33
C ALA A 151 9.75 6.11 -1.58
N TYR A 152 8.67 6.49 -2.28
CA TYR A 152 7.59 7.25 -1.65
C TYR A 152 6.78 6.43 -0.63
N PRO A 153 6.41 5.17 -0.91
CA PRO A 153 5.81 4.30 0.11
C PRO A 153 6.67 4.16 1.37
N ALA A 154 7.99 3.98 1.22
CA ALA A 154 8.91 3.89 2.34
C ALA A 154 9.00 5.21 3.12
N PHE A 155 9.04 6.35 2.44
CA PHE A 155 8.99 7.67 3.08
C PHE A 155 7.75 7.82 3.99
N VAL A 156 6.56 7.49 3.46
CA VAL A 156 5.30 7.59 4.23
C VAL A 156 5.29 6.58 5.38
N ALA A 157 5.70 5.34 5.14
CA ALA A 157 5.78 4.30 6.16
C ALA A 157 6.69 4.70 7.33
N LEU A 158 7.89 5.20 7.04
CA LEU A 158 8.86 5.67 8.03
C LEU A 158 8.34 6.90 8.79
N ALA A 159 7.64 7.81 8.13
CA ALA A 159 7.03 8.98 8.77
C ALA A 159 5.98 8.58 9.84
N LEU A 160 5.27 7.48 9.62
CA LEU A 160 4.21 7.02 10.53
C LEU A 160 4.72 6.10 11.63
N LEU A 161 5.81 5.38 11.39
CA LEU A 161 6.33 4.33 12.28
C LEU A 161 6.46 4.79 13.75
N PRO A 162 7.02 5.98 14.07
CA PRO A 162 7.13 6.43 15.47
C PRO A 162 5.78 6.61 16.18
N ALA A 163 4.73 7.00 15.45
CA ALA A 163 3.40 7.13 16.03
C ALA A 163 2.76 5.75 16.30
N MET A 164 2.97 4.80 15.39
CA MET A 164 2.45 3.44 15.56
C MET A 164 3.14 2.71 16.71
N VAL A 165 4.47 2.84 16.84
CA VAL A 165 5.24 2.24 17.95
C VAL A 165 4.78 2.80 19.29
N ARG A 166 4.57 4.13 19.39
CA ARG A 166 4.01 4.74 20.60
C ARG A 166 2.62 4.21 20.94
N ALA A 167 1.74 4.10 19.94
CA ALA A 167 0.39 3.57 20.14
C ALA A 167 0.35 2.11 20.62
N VAL A 168 1.38 1.30 20.32
CA VAL A 168 1.51 -0.06 20.86
C VAL A 168 1.85 -0.04 22.36
N GLN A 169 2.64 0.94 22.79
CA GLN A 169 3.11 1.11 24.17
C GLN A 169 2.08 1.81 25.08
N ASP A 170 1.17 2.59 24.50
CA ASP A 170 0.14 3.32 25.23
C ASP A 170 -0.98 2.44 25.82
N ARG A 171 -1.75 3.02 26.75
CA ARG A 171 -2.94 2.39 27.38
C ARG A 171 -4.19 2.42 26.48
N LEU A 172 -4.02 2.06 25.20
CA LEU A 172 -5.13 1.94 24.25
C LEU A 172 -5.83 0.58 24.37
N PRO A 173 -7.09 0.45 23.89
CA PRO A 173 -7.77 -0.84 23.81
C PRO A 173 -6.93 -1.86 23.02
N ILE A 174 -6.97 -3.14 23.43
CA ILE A 174 -6.09 -4.17 22.87
C ILE A 174 -6.17 -4.29 21.35
N LEU A 175 -7.37 -4.17 20.76
CA LEU A 175 -7.56 -4.19 19.31
C LEU A 175 -6.83 -3.04 18.60
N VAL A 176 -6.80 -1.85 19.20
CA VAL A 176 -6.10 -0.69 18.65
C VAL A 176 -4.59 -0.88 18.75
N ARG A 177 -4.10 -1.46 19.85
CA ARG A 177 -2.68 -1.78 20.04
C ARG A 177 -2.19 -2.85 19.05
N VAL A 178 -2.96 -3.93 18.89
CA VAL A 178 -2.66 -4.97 17.90
C VAL A 178 -2.66 -4.38 16.49
N ALA A 179 -3.66 -3.55 16.16
CA ALA A 179 -3.69 -2.88 14.87
C ALA A 179 -2.49 -1.95 14.66
N ALA A 180 -2.09 -1.16 15.65
CA ALA A 180 -0.90 -0.32 15.58
C ALA A 180 0.37 -1.16 15.39
N GLY A 181 0.46 -2.31 16.06
CA GLY A 181 1.58 -3.25 15.90
C GLY A 181 1.67 -3.82 14.49
N LEU A 182 0.53 -4.22 13.90
CA LEU A 182 0.48 -4.67 12.51
C LEU A 182 0.89 -3.53 11.56
N LEU A 183 0.35 -2.33 11.73
CA LEU A 183 0.72 -1.19 10.89
C LEU A 183 2.21 -0.83 11.01
N ALA A 184 2.79 -0.93 12.21
CA ALA A 184 4.22 -0.72 12.43
C ALA A 184 5.06 -1.79 11.74
N LEU A 185 4.68 -3.07 11.87
CA LEU A 185 5.32 -4.18 11.18
C LEU A 185 5.26 -4.01 9.66
N GLY A 186 4.10 -3.63 9.13
CA GLY A 186 3.92 -3.32 7.72
C GLY A 186 4.80 -2.15 7.27
N SER A 187 4.96 -1.13 8.11
CA SER A 187 5.83 0.02 7.81
C SER A 187 7.31 -0.37 7.77
N VAL A 188 7.75 -1.23 8.69
CA VAL A 188 9.11 -1.80 8.66
C VAL A 188 9.31 -2.65 7.40
N ALA A 189 8.34 -3.52 7.07
CA ALA A 189 8.40 -4.32 5.86
C ALA A 189 8.51 -3.46 4.59
N VAL A 190 7.73 -2.37 4.47
CA VAL A 190 7.86 -1.42 3.36
C VAL A 190 9.23 -0.75 3.33
N ALA A 191 9.78 -0.34 4.47
CA ALA A 191 11.11 0.26 4.52
C ALA A 191 12.20 -0.73 4.08
N LEU A 192 12.10 -2.01 4.47
CA LEU A 192 13.00 -3.07 4.03
C LEU A 192 12.95 -3.29 2.50
N THR A 193 11.87 -2.91 1.82
CA THR A 193 11.83 -3.00 0.36
C THR A 193 12.90 -2.16 -0.34
N LEU A 194 13.41 -1.10 0.31
CA LEU A 194 14.52 -0.31 -0.24
C LEU A 194 15.82 -1.13 -0.40
N LEU A 195 15.94 -2.24 0.32
CA LEU A 195 17.11 -3.11 0.30
C LEU A 195 17.04 -4.21 -0.76
N PHE A 196 15.96 -4.34 -1.54
CA PHE A 196 15.91 -5.43 -2.53
C PHE A 196 17.02 -5.41 -3.58
N PRO A 197 17.57 -4.26 -4.03
CA PRO A 197 18.72 -4.28 -4.94
C PRO A 197 19.96 -5.00 -4.36
N VAL A 198 20.01 -5.22 -3.05
CA VAL A 198 21.08 -5.94 -2.36
C VAL A 198 20.74 -7.42 -2.16
N ILE A 199 19.48 -7.83 -2.41
CA ILE A 199 19.05 -9.22 -2.27
C ILE A 199 19.56 -10.03 -3.47
N PRO A 200 20.32 -11.12 -3.25
CA PRO A 200 20.77 -11.99 -4.32
C PRO A 200 19.58 -12.62 -5.07
N PRO A 201 19.66 -12.84 -6.39
CA PRO A 201 18.58 -13.45 -7.17
C PRO A 201 18.09 -14.81 -6.62
N ALA A 202 19.00 -15.59 -6.01
CA ALA A 202 18.68 -16.87 -5.36
C ALA A 202 17.66 -16.74 -4.21
N LEU A 203 17.53 -15.55 -3.63
CA LEU A 203 16.62 -15.23 -2.53
C LEU A 203 15.40 -14.39 -2.98
N GLY A 204 15.11 -14.33 -4.29
CA GLY A 204 14.02 -13.50 -4.83
C GLY A 204 12.64 -13.78 -4.22
N ALA A 205 12.40 -14.99 -3.68
CA ALA A 205 11.17 -15.31 -2.95
C ALA A 205 10.95 -14.42 -1.71
N ILE A 206 12.03 -13.92 -1.09
CA ILE A 206 11.98 -13.04 0.09
C ILE A 206 11.30 -11.70 -0.27
N GLU A 207 11.52 -11.17 -1.47
CA GLU A 207 10.91 -9.91 -1.92
C GLU A 207 9.38 -10.02 -1.93
N PHE A 208 8.85 -11.14 -2.42
CA PHE A 208 7.42 -11.43 -2.41
C PHE A 208 6.89 -11.51 -0.97
N VAL A 209 7.56 -12.25 -0.09
CA VAL A 209 7.13 -12.38 1.32
C VAL A 209 7.09 -11.03 2.02
N ILE A 210 8.11 -10.19 1.82
CA ILE A 210 8.17 -8.84 2.42
C ILE A 210 7.03 -7.97 1.89
N ASN A 211 6.81 -7.93 0.57
CA ASN A 211 5.75 -7.13 -0.05
C ASN A 211 4.35 -7.55 0.41
N TYR A 212 4.04 -8.85 0.39
CA TYR A 212 2.73 -9.34 0.80
C TYR A 212 2.49 -9.20 2.31
N THR A 213 3.54 -9.36 3.11
CA THR A 213 3.47 -9.11 4.56
C THR A 213 3.16 -7.64 4.83
N ALA A 214 3.81 -6.71 4.14
CA ALA A 214 3.52 -5.28 4.24
C ALA A 214 2.05 -4.99 3.93
N VAL A 215 1.56 -5.47 2.77
CA VAL A 215 0.17 -5.26 2.33
C VAL A 215 -0.82 -5.82 3.34
N LEU A 216 -0.66 -7.09 3.76
CA LEU A 216 -1.56 -7.74 4.71
C LEU A 216 -1.57 -7.03 6.06
N CYS A 217 -0.40 -6.63 6.56
CA CYS A 217 -0.28 -5.88 7.81
C CYS A 217 -1.06 -4.56 7.75
N PHE A 218 -0.95 -3.81 6.64
CA PHE A 218 -1.71 -2.57 6.46
C PHE A 218 -3.21 -2.81 6.38
N VAL A 219 -3.63 -3.79 5.57
CA VAL A 219 -5.02 -4.11 5.33
C VAL A 219 -5.71 -4.58 6.60
N VAL A 220 -5.12 -5.55 7.30
CA VAL A 220 -5.65 -6.10 8.55
C VAL A 220 -5.58 -5.05 9.66
N GLY A 221 -4.49 -4.29 9.78
CA GLY A 221 -4.36 -3.22 10.77
C GLY A 221 -5.46 -2.16 10.62
N LEU A 222 -5.71 -1.67 9.40
CA LEU A 222 -6.79 -0.72 9.13
C LEU A 222 -8.19 -1.32 9.39
N ALA A 223 -8.39 -2.59 9.05
CA ALA A 223 -9.64 -3.29 9.32
C ALA A 223 -9.91 -3.41 10.82
N LEU A 224 -8.90 -3.75 11.63
CA LEU A 224 -9.00 -3.85 13.09
C LEU A 224 -9.29 -2.51 13.76
N ILE A 225 -8.64 -1.42 13.34
CA ILE A 225 -8.95 -0.06 13.84
C ILE A 225 -10.42 0.27 13.65
N TRP A 226 -10.98 -0.11 12.50
CA TRP A 226 -12.40 0.09 12.25
C TRP A 226 -13.28 -0.83 13.08
N ALA A 227 -12.94 -2.12 13.19
CA ALA A 227 -13.70 -3.06 14.00
C ALA A 227 -13.79 -2.58 15.45
N ALA A 228 -12.68 -2.10 16.02
CA ALA A 228 -12.63 -1.48 17.34
C ALA A 228 -13.55 -0.26 17.44
N ARG A 229 -13.60 0.60 16.41
CA ARG A 229 -14.50 1.76 16.38
C ARG A 229 -15.98 1.36 16.36
N VAL A 230 -16.35 0.35 15.58
CA VAL A 230 -17.73 -0.15 15.51
C VAL A 230 -18.15 -0.79 16.83
N GLN A 231 -17.28 -1.60 17.43
CA GLN A 231 -17.53 -2.23 18.72
C GLN A 231 -17.74 -1.18 19.82
N ASN A 232 -16.87 -0.18 19.91
CA ASN A 232 -16.99 0.88 20.91
C ASN A 232 -18.25 1.74 20.73
N ARG A 233 -18.68 2.00 19.48
CA ARG A 233 -19.94 2.69 19.20
C ARG A 233 -21.16 1.86 19.63
N ARG A 234 -21.16 0.54 19.39
CA ARG A 234 -22.26 -0.35 19.81
C ARG A 234 -22.37 -0.46 21.32
N VAL A 235 -21.25 -0.60 22.03
CA VAL A 235 -21.22 -0.63 23.50
C VAL A 235 -21.69 0.70 24.08
N GLY A 236 -21.29 1.84 23.50
CA GLY A 236 -21.77 3.15 23.91
C GLY A 236 -23.26 3.39 23.66
N ALA A 237 -23.82 2.84 22.58
CA ALA A 237 -25.25 2.92 22.28
C ALA A 237 -26.09 2.02 23.22
N ALA A 238 -25.65 0.79 23.48
CA ALA A 238 -26.31 -0.14 24.41
C ALA A 238 -26.34 0.40 25.85
N ARG A 239 -25.31 1.17 26.25
CA ARG A 239 -25.26 1.80 27.57
C ARG A 239 -26.20 2.98 27.74
N LYS A 240 -26.60 3.64 26.64
CA LYS A 240 -27.58 4.73 26.66
C LYS A 240 -29.03 4.24 26.72
N THR A 241 -29.31 3.06 26.17
CA THR A 241 -30.66 2.46 26.16
C THR A 241 -31.02 1.70 27.43
N SER A 242 -30.10 1.56 28.40
CA SER A 242 -30.33 0.83 29.66
C SER A 242 -30.57 1.77 30.86
N THR A 243 -30.65 3.08 30.63
CA THR A 243 -30.88 4.11 31.66
C THR A 243 -32.11 4.97 31.38
N GLU A 244 -33.04 4.47 30.57
CA GLU A 244 -34.40 5.04 30.43
C GLU A 244 -35.43 4.10 31.06
#